data_AF-I2H2S8-F1
#
_entry.id   AF-I2H2S8-F1
#
_cell.length_a   1.000
_cell.length_b   1.000
_cell.length_c   1.000
_cell.angle_alpha   90.00
_cell.angle_beta   90.00
_cell.angle_gamma   90.00
#
_symmetry.space_group_name_H-M   'P 1'
#
loop_
_entity.id
_entity.type
_entity.pdbx_description
1 polymer ?
#
loop_
_entity_poly.entity_id
_entity_poly.type
_entity_poly.pdbx_seq_one_letter_code
_entity_poly.pdbx_strand_id
1 'polypeptide(L)'
;MAEETQLQKEAQYVFHLVIPSMRLNILFILASWLWYWILIFLGNYKLDASKVLVTRTPRDIRAPLSHIQMQRYSKNLAVRLTKFVTPIICLTLFLLFIIDEAKLTEALMSKYRPIALGLIVFLNIAPLLEFCTIFWTILQNNDVLIYFAKRLLLIEIGPAHLRNTYIVISDTLTSFSKPIIDFALYLTIFWEFDHFDLFVASIPVLIRIFQCFREFKLKKGKDMTLLFNAMKYGCNIPILISTWYTRIQEDNKMSLNLQRIFMLINSSYTLFWDIKMDWKFKNFYSIRHPSQMKNGLIFQNKIIYQSAIVIDFLIRFWWLWCFLLGNLNGAVICRGELHYLEIIRRAIWIVFKLECEYITNAGEKFGDE
;
A
#
# COMPACT_ATOMS: atom_id res chain seq x y z
N MET A 1 21.35 -39.09 6.98
CA MET A 1 20.54 -39.16 5.73
C MET A 1 19.14 -38.57 5.88
N ALA A 2 18.16 -39.20 6.57
CA ALA A 2 16.79 -38.64 6.67
C ALA A 2 16.75 -37.29 7.45
N GLU A 3 17.48 -37.19 8.55
CA GLU A 3 17.59 -35.98 9.38
C GLU A 3 18.31 -34.82 8.66
N GLU A 4 19.38 -35.12 7.92
CA GLU A 4 20.09 -34.13 7.08
C GLU A 4 19.21 -33.61 5.93
N THR A 5 18.40 -34.49 5.33
CA THR A 5 17.47 -34.11 4.25
C THR A 5 16.35 -33.20 4.78
N GLN A 6 15.94 -33.40 6.04
CA GLN A 6 14.92 -32.56 6.68
C GLN A 6 15.46 -31.18 7.06
N LEU A 7 16.66 -31.12 7.65
CA LEU A 7 17.36 -29.87 7.94
C LEU A 7 17.65 -29.05 6.67
N GLN A 8 17.95 -29.70 5.55
CA GLN A 8 18.12 -29.03 4.25
C GLN A 8 16.82 -28.38 3.74
N LYS A 9 15.68 -29.07 3.87
CA LYS A 9 14.37 -28.53 3.47
C LYS A 9 13.97 -27.37 4.37
N GLU A 10 14.21 -27.47 5.67
CA GLU A 10 13.97 -26.39 6.63
C GLU A 10 14.85 -25.17 6.35
N ALA A 11 16.14 -25.37 6.04
CA ALA A 11 17.04 -24.29 5.66
C ALA A 11 16.58 -23.57 4.36
N GLN A 12 16.24 -24.33 3.31
CA GLN A 12 15.70 -23.75 2.07
C GLN A 12 14.41 -22.96 2.31
N TYR A 13 13.50 -23.51 3.12
CA TYR A 13 12.25 -22.83 3.49
C TYR A 13 12.51 -21.49 4.19
N VAL A 14 13.45 -21.46 5.13
CA VAL A 14 13.84 -20.25 5.86
C VAL A 14 14.42 -19.20 4.91
N PHE A 15 15.27 -19.57 3.94
CA PHE A 15 15.81 -18.61 2.97
C PHE A 15 14.75 -18.02 2.04
N HIS A 16 13.74 -18.80 1.64
CA HIS A 16 12.67 -18.32 0.76
C HIS A 16 11.75 -17.29 1.42
N LEU A 17 11.67 -17.24 2.75
CA LEU A 17 10.85 -16.28 3.49
C LEU A 17 11.54 -14.92 3.75
N VAL A 18 12.86 -14.83 3.53
CA VAL A 18 13.61 -13.56 3.64
C VAL A 18 13.23 -12.58 2.52
N ILE A 19 12.95 -13.07 1.31
CA ILE A 19 12.59 -12.21 0.17
C ILE A 19 11.27 -11.44 0.40
N PRO A 20 10.18 -12.09 0.87
CA PRO A 20 8.95 -11.39 1.27
C PRO A 20 9.17 -10.27 2.30
N SER A 21 10.03 -10.49 3.31
CA SER A 21 10.24 -9.50 4.37
C SER A 21 11.02 -8.26 3.88
N MET A 22 12.03 -8.47 3.05
CA MET A 22 12.77 -7.38 2.39
C MET A 22 11.91 -6.54 1.44
N ARG A 23 10.94 -7.18 0.78
CA ARG A 23 10.03 -6.51 -0.17
C ARG A 23 9.27 -5.37 0.48
N LEU A 24 8.77 -5.55 1.70
CA LEU A 24 8.07 -4.50 2.43
C LEU A 24 8.98 -3.27 2.65
N ASN A 25 10.24 -3.48 3.02
CA ASN A 25 11.23 -2.42 3.23
C ASN A 25 11.51 -1.65 1.94
N ILE A 26 11.71 -2.36 0.82
CA ILE A 26 11.91 -1.75 -0.51
C ILE A 26 10.69 -0.92 -0.90
N LEU A 27 9.48 -1.40 -0.64
CA LEU A 27 8.25 -0.68 -0.97
C LEU A 27 8.06 0.59 -0.14
N PHE A 28 8.51 0.62 1.11
CA PHE A 28 8.53 1.87 1.89
C PHE A 28 9.49 2.90 1.30
N ILE A 29 10.68 2.48 0.87
CA ILE A 29 11.64 3.36 0.19
C ILE A 29 11.02 3.88 -1.11
N LEU A 30 10.46 2.99 -1.94
CA LEU A 30 9.78 3.35 -3.18
C LEU A 30 8.64 4.34 -2.93
N ALA A 31 7.78 4.09 -1.95
CA ALA A 31 6.67 4.98 -1.61
C ALA A 31 7.16 6.38 -1.17
N SER A 32 8.27 6.46 -0.44
CA SER A 32 8.86 7.75 -0.04
C SER A 32 9.35 8.56 -1.25
N TRP A 33 9.94 7.90 -2.25
CA TRP A 33 10.35 8.53 -3.51
C TRP A 33 9.16 8.91 -4.37
N LEU A 34 8.17 8.03 -4.50
CA LEU A 34 6.93 8.31 -5.23
C LEU A 34 6.21 9.52 -4.64
N TRP A 35 6.14 9.64 -3.32
CA TRP A 35 5.58 10.81 -2.66
C TRP A 35 6.33 12.10 -3.01
N TYR A 36 7.67 12.07 -3.00
CA TYR A 36 8.46 13.22 -3.46
C TYR A 36 8.20 13.57 -4.93
N TRP A 37 8.12 12.57 -5.82
CA TRP A 37 7.82 12.77 -7.23
C TRP A 37 6.42 13.30 -7.48
N ILE A 38 5.42 12.85 -6.71
CA ILE A 38 4.06 13.42 -6.75
C ILE A 38 4.12 14.92 -6.46
N LEU A 39 4.84 15.33 -5.41
CA LEU A 39 4.94 16.75 -5.08
C LEU A 39 5.65 17.56 -6.18
N ILE A 40 6.71 17.02 -6.80
CA ILE A 40 7.34 17.67 -7.97
C ILE A 40 6.34 17.80 -9.12
N PHE A 41 5.65 16.70 -9.46
CA PHE A 41 4.70 16.66 -10.55
C PHE A 41 3.59 17.70 -10.35
N LEU A 42 2.98 17.74 -9.17
CA LEU A 42 1.96 18.73 -8.83
C LEU A 42 2.50 20.17 -8.92
N GLY A 43 3.72 20.40 -8.42
CA GLY A 43 4.38 21.71 -8.49
C GLY A 43 4.59 22.20 -9.93
N ASN A 44 4.96 21.31 -10.86
CA ASN A 44 5.11 21.64 -12.28
C ASN A 44 3.79 22.11 -12.93
N TYR A 45 2.65 21.63 -12.45
CA TYR A 45 1.32 22.09 -12.86
C TYR A 45 0.76 23.20 -11.96
N LYS A 46 1.60 23.82 -11.12
CA LYS A 46 1.22 24.90 -10.19
C LYS A 46 0.12 24.47 -9.19
N LEU A 47 0.05 23.18 -8.88
CA LEU A 47 -0.89 22.62 -7.91
C LEU A 47 -0.24 22.55 -6.52
N ASP A 48 -0.71 23.41 -5.63
CA ASP A 48 -0.21 23.49 -4.27
C ASP A 48 -0.89 22.45 -3.35
N ALA A 49 -0.20 21.32 -3.14
CA ALA A 49 -0.65 20.26 -2.24
C ALA A 49 -0.91 20.71 -0.78
N SER A 50 -0.26 21.78 -0.31
CA SER A 50 -0.45 22.28 1.07
C SER A 50 -1.82 22.93 1.30
N LYS A 51 -2.51 23.31 0.22
CA LYS A 51 -3.90 23.80 0.27
C LYS A 51 -4.94 22.68 0.43
N VAL A 52 -4.52 21.43 0.22
CA VAL A 52 -5.39 20.24 0.29
C VAL A 52 -5.05 19.40 1.52
N LEU A 53 -3.76 19.26 1.82
CA LEU A 53 -3.26 18.42 2.90
C LEU A 53 -2.80 19.25 4.07
N VAL A 54 -3.37 18.97 5.23
CA VAL A 54 -2.92 19.56 6.49
C VAL A 54 -1.80 18.71 7.07
N THR A 55 -0.66 19.35 7.33
CA THR A 55 0.59 18.72 7.81
C THR A 55 0.88 19.02 9.28
N ARG A 56 -0.12 19.45 10.05
CA ARG A 56 0.01 19.78 11.48
C ARG A 56 -1.10 19.11 12.28
N THR A 57 -0.83 18.86 13.56
CA THR A 57 -1.86 18.35 14.46
C THR A 57 -2.80 19.49 14.90
N PRO A 58 -4.05 19.22 15.31
CA PRO A 58 -4.98 20.27 15.76
C PRO A 58 -4.47 21.15 16.91
N ARG A 59 -3.52 20.64 17.71
CA ARG A 59 -2.96 21.35 18.86
C ARG A 59 -1.68 22.13 18.50
N ASP A 60 -1.19 21.99 17.27
CA ASP A 60 0.03 22.63 16.82
C ASP A 60 -0.24 24.05 16.31
N ILE A 61 0.43 25.02 16.92
CA ILE A 61 0.30 26.46 16.65
C ILE A 61 1.15 26.87 15.44
N ARG A 62 2.12 26.04 15.03
CA ARG A 62 3.01 26.33 13.89
C ARG A 62 2.23 26.44 12.58
N ALA A 63 2.75 27.26 11.67
CA ALA A 63 2.23 27.37 10.32
C ALA A 63 2.33 26.00 9.60
N PRO A 64 1.33 25.61 8.80
CA PRO A 64 1.41 24.40 7.99
C PRO A 64 2.56 24.50 6.99
N LEU A 65 3.10 23.35 6.57
CA LEU A 65 4.20 23.30 5.62
C LEU A 65 3.72 23.81 4.26
N SER A 66 4.46 24.74 3.66
CA SER A 66 4.28 25.10 2.26
C SER A 66 4.63 23.93 1.34
N HIS A 67 4.13 23.96 0.10
CA HIS A 67 4.45 22.96 -0.93
C HIS A 67 5.95 22.70 -1.08
N ILE A 68 6.76 23.76 -1.15
CA ILE A 68 8.22 23.67 -1.32
C ILE A 68 8.87 23.04 -0.09
N GLN A 69 8.39 23.37 1.10
CA GLN A 69 8.87 22.71 2.33
C GLN A 69 8.50 21.22 2.31
N MET A 70 7.27 20.86 1.95
CA MET A 70 6.85 19.45 1.80
C MET A 70 7.79 18.71 0.84
N GLN A 71 8.09 19.28 -0.34
CA GLN A 71 9.04 18.69 -1.30
C GLN A 71 10.42 18.46 -0.68
N ARG A 72 10.98 19.46 0.00
CA ARG A 72 12.31 19.36 0.65
C ARG A 72 12.33 18.29 1.73
N TYR A 73 11.33 18.28 2.62
CA TYR A 73 11.24 17.27 3.68
C TYR A 73 11.07 15.86 3.11
N SER A 74 10.21 15.68 2.10
CA SER A 74 10.02 14.38 1.44
C SER A 74 11.29 13.89 0.75
N LYS A 75 12.02 14.76 0.04
CA LYS A 75 13.32 14.42 -0.56
C LYS A 75 14.32 13.99 0.51
N ASN A 76 14.45 14.76 1.59
CA ASN A 76 15.42 14.48 2.65
C ASN A 76 15.11 13.14 3.34
N LEU A 77 13.84 12.85 3.59
CA LEU A 77 13.40 11.57 4.14
C LEU A 77 13.74 10.42 3.18
N ALA A 78 13.38 10.53 1.91
CA ALA A 78 13.64 9.49 0.91
C ALA A 78 15.14 9.20 0.74
N VAL A 79 15.97 10.25 0.69
CA VAL A 79 17.44 10.13 0.63
C VAL A 79 17.98 9.47 1.90
N ARG A 80 17.50 9.87 3.09
CA ARG A 80 17.95 9.29 4.37
C ARG A 80 17.61 7.80 4.46
N LEU A 81 16.37 7.42 4.11
CA LEU A 81 15.95 6.02 4.08
C LEU A 81 16.79 5.20 3.08
N THR A 82 16.99 5.73 1.88
CA THR A 82 17.81 5.07 0.85
C THR A 82 19.25 4.85 1.31
N LYS A 83 19.89 5.88 1.88
CA LYS A 83 21.28 5.78 2.37
C LYS A 83 21.46 4.75 3.47
N PHE A 84 20.50 4.63 4.38
CA PHE A 84 20.62 3.74 5.53
C PHE A 84 20.25 2.29 5.18
N VAL A 85 19.17 2.09 4.42
CA VAL A 85 18.56 0.77 4.23
C VAL A 85 19.12 0.05 3.01
N THR A 86 19.40 0.77 1.91
CA THR A 86 19.86 0.12 0.66
C THR A 86 21.15 -0.68 0.81
N PRO A 87 22.18 -0.24 1.56
CA PRO A 87 23.38 -1.06 1.75
C PRO A 87 23.10 -2.40 2.44
N ILE A 88 22.19 -2.43 3.42
CA ILE A 88 21.82 -3.63 4.16
C ILE A 88 21.01 -4.58 3.27
N ILE A 89 20.10 -4.04 2.47
CA ILE A 89 19.35 -4.80 1.44
C ILE A 89 20.32 -5.41 0.42
N CYS A 90 21.24 -4.61 -0.13
CA CYS A 90 22.22 -5.10 -1.10
C CYS A 90 23.11 -6.20 -0.51
N LEU A 91 23.57 -6.03 0.74
CA LEU A 91 24.35 -7.05 1.44
C LEU A 91 23.54 -8.33 1.64
N THR A 92 22.29 -8.22 2.08
CA THR A 92 21.40 -9.36 2.32
C THR A 92 21.09 -10.11 1.01
N LEU A 93 20.81 -9.39 -0.08
CA LEU A 93 20.62 -10.00 -1.41
C LEU A 93 21.89 -10.67 -1.93
N PHE A 94 23.05 -10.06 -1.72
CA PHE A 94 24.33 -10.63 -2.12
C PHE A 94 24.64 -11.93 -1.36
N LEU A 95 24.40 -11.93 -0.04
CA LEU A 95 24.55 -13.13 0.79
C LEU A 95 23.56 -14.23 0.40
N LEU A 96 22.30 -13.89 0.12
CA LEU A 96 21.32 -14.84 -0.38
C LEU A 96 21.75 -15.43 -1.72
N PHE A 97 22.21 -14.60 -2.66
CA PHE A 97 22.71 -15.05 -3.97
C PHE A 97 23.87 -16.04 -3.84
N ILE A 98 24.80 -15.77 -2.92
CA ILE A 98 25.91 -16.68 -2.64
C ILE A 98 25.38 -18.02 -2.11
N ILE A 99 24.44 -18.00 -1.17
CA ILE A 99 23.94 -19.19 -0.45
C ILE A 99 23.03 -20.08 -1.32
N ASP A 100 22.27 -19.50 -2.25
CA ASP A 100 21.28 -20.20 -3.09
C ASP A 100 21.91 -21.33 -3.96
N GLU A 101 23.24 -21.32 -4.12
CA GLU A 101 24.00 -22.46 -4.64
C GLU A 101 23.87 -23.67 -3.68
N ALA A 102 23.09 -24.69 -4.10
CA ALA A 102 22.83 -25.90 -3.31
C ALA A 102 24.11 -26.57 -2.78
N LYS A 103 25.19 -26.55 -3.57
CA LYS A 103 26.51 -27.08 -3.18
C LYS A 103 27.16 -26.26 -2.07
N LEU A 104 26.96 -24.93 -2.05
CA LEU A 104 27.52 -24.05 -1.05
C LEU A 104 26.78 -24.18 0.28
N THR A 105 25.45 -24.27 0.25
CA THR A 105 24.64 -24.52 1.44
C THR A 105 25.06 -25.83 2.12
N GLU A 106 25.26 -26.90 1.34
CA GLU A 106 25.71 -28.20 1.84
C GLU A 106 27.12 -28.15 2.44
N ALA A 107 28.07 -27.48 1.77
CA ALA A 107 29.44 -27.31 2.25
C ALA A 107 29.52 -26.47 3.54
N LEU A 108 28.72 -25.41 3.64
CA LEU A 108 28.63 -24.55 4.82
C LEU A 108 28.05 -25.30 6.02
N MET A 109 26.95 -26.04 5.82
CA MET A 109 26.27 -26.76 6.89
C MET A 109 27.10 -27.95 7.43
N SER A 110 27.81 -28.66 6.54
CA SER A 110 28.62 -29.84 6.92
C SER A 110 29.95 -29.46 7.59
N LYS A 111 30.66 -28.45 7.08
CA LYS A 111 32.02 -28.11 7.52
C LYS A 111 32.09 -26.92 8.48
N TYR A 112 31.13 -26.00 8.42
CA TYR A 112 31.15 -24.72 9.15
C TYR A 112 29.82 -24.40 9.82
N ARG A 113 29.22 -25.40 10.48
CA ARG A 113 27.87 -25.31 11.09
C ARG A 113 27.61 -24.04 11.94
N PRO A 114 28.51 -23.59 12.85
CA PRO A 114 28.26 -22.38 13.64
C PRO A 114 28.15 -21.11 12.78
N ILE A 115 28.95 -21.02 11.72
CA ILE A 115 28.96 -19.88 10.78
C ILE A 115 27.67 -19.90 9.96
N ALA A 116 27.28 -21.06 9.45
CA ALA A 116 26.05 -21.23 8.68
C ALA A 116 24.81 -20.84 9.51
N LEU A 117 24.73 -21.28 10.77
CA LEU A 117 23.65 -20.89 11.69
C LEU A 117 23.66 -19.38 11.96
N GLY A 118 24.83 -18.78 12.19
CA GLY A 118 24.95 -17.33 12.36
C GLY A 118 24.46 -16.53 11.15
N LEU A 119 24.77 -16.99 9.94
CA LEU A 119 24.30 -16.39 8.68
C LEU A 119 22.79 -16.50 8.52
N ILE A 120 22.21 -17.68 8.81
CA ILE A 120 20.75 -17.87 8.77
C ILE A 120 20.05 -16.92 9.74
N VAL A 121 20.55 -16.84 10.98
CA VAL A 121 20.00 -15.92 11.99
C VAL A 121 20.11 -14.46 11.53
N PHE A 122 21.27 -14.06 11.01
CA PHE A 122 21.48 -12.70 10.49
C PHE A 122 20.51 -12.36 9.35
N LEU A 123 20.35 -13.25 8.37
CA LEU A 123 19.51 -13.03 7.20
C LEU A 123 18.02 -12.90 7.54
N ASN A 124 17.56 -13.54 8.61
CA ASN A 124 16.20 -13.35 9.11
C ASN A 124 16.11 -12.06 9.97
N ILE A 125 17.02 -11.82 10.89
CA ILE A 125 16.91 -10.65 11.78
C ILE A 125 17.12 -9.32 11.04
N ALA A 126 17.97 -9.27 10.01
CA ALA A 126 18.31 -8.04 9.30
C ALA A 126 17.08 -7.32 8.69
N PRO A 127 16.19 -7.96 7.90
CA PRO A 127 14.97 -7.34 7.40
C PRO A 127 14.04 -6.77 8.49
N LEU A 128 14.00 -7.40 9.67
CA LEU A 128 13.21 -6.90 10.80
C LEU A 128 13.82 -5.63 11.40
N LEU A 129 15.14 -5.61 11.59
CA LEU A 129 15.85 -4.41 12.06
C LEU A 129 15.75 -3.25 11.07
N GLU A 130 15.84 -3.54 9.77
CA GLU A 130 15.58 -2.57 8.70
C GLU A 130 14.16 -2.00 8.78
N PHE A 131 13.16 -2.87 8.89
CA PHE A 131 11.76 -2.46 9.01
C PHE A 131 11.55 -1.55 10.22
N CYS A 132 12.05 -1.96 11.40
CA CYS A 132 12.00 -1.15 12.62
C CYS A 132 12.66 0.21 12.43
N THR A 133 13.81 0.26 11.75
CA THR A 133 14.54 1.51 11.51
C THR A 133 13.82 2.44 10.54
N ILE A 134 13.26 1.89 9.46
CA ILE A 134 12.42 2.63 8.51
C ILE A 134 11.23 3.23 9.24
N PHE A 135 10.48 2.40 9.96
CA PHE A 135 9.26 2.80 10.64
C PHE A 135 9.53 3.86 11.72
N TRP A 136 10.58 3.65 12.52
CA TRP A 136 11.07 4.62 13.49
C TRP A 136 11.44 5.97 12.85
N THR A 137 12.21 5.95 11.76
CA THR A 137 12.62 7.16 11.04
C THR A 137 11.42 7.90 10.46
N ILE A 138 10.41 7.20 9.95
CA ILE A 138 9.19 7.82 9.42
C ILE A 138 8.37 8.45 10.56
N LEU A 139 8.17 7.73 11.66
CA LEU A 139 7.34 8.21 12.77
C LEU A 139 7.97 9.37 13.52
N GLN A 140 9.25 9.30 13.86
CA GLN A 140 9.93 10.37 14.63
C GLN A 140 9.89 11.73 13.94
N ASN A 141 9.80 11.74 12.62
CA ASN A 141 9.82 12.97 11.83
C ASN A 141 8.42 13.48 11.48
N ASN A 142 7.34 12.83 11.94
CA ASN A 142 5.99 13.16 11.51
C ASN A 142 4.94 13.04 12.63
N ASP A 143 4.70 14.16 13.31
CA ASP A 143 3.70 14.27 14.38
C ASP A 143 2.29 13.92 13.91
N VAL A 144 1.95 14.17 12.63
CA VAL A 144 0.64 13.82 12.06
C VAL A 144 0.50 12.32 11.92
N LEU A 145 1.56 11.61 11.51
CA LEU A 145 1.54 10.14 11.45
C LEU A 145 1.48 9.52 12.85
N ILE A 146 2.21 10.07 13.84
CA ILE A 146 2.10 9.62 15.23
C ILE A 146 0.68 9.86 15.75
N TYR A 147 0.12 11.04 15.49
CA TYR A 147 -1.24 11.40 15.87
C TYR A 147 -2.26 10.45 15.23
N PHE A 148 -2.10 10.16 13.94
CA PHE A 148 -2.91 9.19 13.21
C PHE A 148 -2.76 7.78 13.78
N ALA A 149 -1.54 7.28 14.00
CA ALA A 149 -1.27 5.94 14.51
C ALA A 149 -1.89 5.72 15.90
N LYS A 150 -1.76 6.70 16.81
CA LYS A 150 -2.41 6.66 18.13
C LYS A 150 -3.94 6.64 18.05
N ARG A 151 -4.50 7.28 17.03
CA ARG A 151 -5.95 7.36 16.80
C ARG A 151 -6.48 6.30 15.86
N LEU A 152 -5.63 5.49 15.23
CA LEU A 152 -6.02 4.32 14.46
C LEU A 152 -6.80 3.34 15.34
N LEU A 153 -6.35 3.19 16.59
CA LEU A 153 -6.95 2.34 17.62
C LEU A 153 -8.22 2.95 18.24
N LEU A 154 -8.30 4.28 18.32
CA LEU A 154 -9.43 5.01 18.91
C LEU A 154 -10.48 5.42 17.85
N ILE A 155 -10.12 5.32 16.57
CA ILE A 155 -10.87 5.64 15.35
C ILE A 155 -11.48 7.07 15.41
N GLU A 156 -10.74 8.04 15.93
CA GLU A 156 -11.23 9.42 16.05
C GLU A 156 -10.99 10.22 14.75
N ILE A 157 -12.06 10.83 14.22
CA ILE A 157 -12.05 11.73 13.05
C ILE A 157 -11.77 13.18 13.47
N GLY A 158 -11.77 13.45 14.77
CA GLY A 158 -11.34 14.73 15.30
C GLY A 158 -9.88 14.96 14.91
N PRO A 159 -9.55 15.98 14.11
CA PRO A 159 -10.38 17.07 13.59
C PRO A 159 -10.72 16.97 12.09
N ALA A 160 -11.86 17.56 11.68
CA ALA A 160 -12.36 17.58 10.29
C ALA A 160 -11.34 18.11 9.26
N HIS A 161 -10.43 19.00 9.66
CA HIS A 161 -9.40 19.56 8.78
C HIS A 161 -8.32 18.55 8.38
N LEU A 162 -8.14 17.44 9.11
CA LEU A 162 -7.19 16.37 8.76
C LEU A 162 -7.81 15.30 7.85
N ARG A 163 -9.09 15.43 7.47
CA ARG A 163 -9.83 14.42 6.71
C ARG A 163 -9.09 13.94 5.46
N ASN A 164 -8.64 14.86 4.61
CA ASN A 164 -7.98 14.50 3.35
C ASN A 164 -6.63 13.82 3.59
N THR A 165 -5.86 14.29 4.58
CA THR A 165 -4.63 13.64 5.03
C THR A 165 -4.90 12.21 5.51
N TYR A 166 -5.96 12.01 6.30
CA TYR A 166 -6.35 10.70 6.81
C TYR A 166 -6.76 9.74 5.70
N ILE A 167 -7.52 10.21 4.71
CA ILE A 167 -7.92 9.40 3.54
C ILE A 167 -6.69 8.96 2.76
N VAL A 168 -5.74 9.88 2.49
CA VAL A 168 -4.50 9.52 1.78
C VAL A 168 -3.70 8.47 2.55
N ILE A 169 -3.54 8.61 3.87
CA ILE A 169 -2.81 7.65 4.70
C ILE A 169 -3.53 6.30 4.73
N SER A 170 -4.83 6.29 5.02
CA SER A 170 -5.58 5.03 5.19
C SER A 170 -5.76 4.29 3.87
N ASP A 171 -5.94 4.98 2.74
CA ASP A 171 -5.97 4.34 1.42
C ASP A 171 -4.59 3.86 0.99
N THR A 172 -3.51 4.56 1.35
CA THR A 172 -2.14 4.05 1.16
C THR A 172 -1.95 2.75 1.95
N LEU A 173 -2.42 2.69 3.19
CA LEU A 173 -2.36 1.48 4.01
C LEU A 173 -3.10 0.30 3.35
N THR A 174 -4.24 0.53 2.66
CA THR A 174 -4.93 -0.54 1.91
C THR A 174 -4.08 -1.10 0.76
N SER A 175 -3.30 -0.25 0.08
CA SER A 175 -2.40 -0.69 -0.99
C SER A 175 -1.17 -1.43 -0.46
N PHE A 176 -0.76 -1.16 0.79
CA PHE A 176 0.27 -1.90 1.50
C PHE A 176 -0.22 -3.23 2.11
N SER A 177 -1.52 -3.56 2.02
CA SER A 177 -2.08 -4.71 2.71
C SER A 177 -1.40 -6.03 2.32
N LYS A 178 -1.13 -6.29 1.03
CA LYS A 178 -0.44 -7.52 0.60
C LYS A 178 1.02 -7.60 1.06
N PRO A 179 1.86 -6.55 0.91
CA PRO A 179 3.18 -6.51 1.53
C PRO A 179 3.18 -6.75 3.04
N ILE A 180 2.18 -6.24 3.76
CA ILE A 180 2.08 -6.42 5.22
C ILE A 180 1.65 -7.86 5.55
N ILE A 181 0.79 -8.49 4.74
CA ILE A 181 0.43 -9.92 4.84
C ILE A 181 1.66 -10.81 4.65
N ASP A 182 2.44 -10.56 3.59
CA ASP A 182 3.71 -11.27 3.34
C ASP A 182 4.67 -11.14 4.53
N PHE A 183 4.76 -9.93 5.09
CA PHE A 183 5.58 -9.68 6.28
C PHE A 183 5.01 -10.37 7.53
N ALA A 184 3.69 -10.47 7.68
CA ALA A 184 3.05 -11.20 8.78
C ALA A 184 3.30 -12.70 8.68
N LEU A 185 3.25 -13.29 7.49
CA LEU A 185 3.66 -14.68 7.24
C LEU A 185 5.14 -14.88 7.52
N TYR A 186 5.98 -13.90 7.24
CA TYR A 186 7.38 -13.94 7.66
C TYR A 186 7.54 -13.96 9.19
N LEU A 187 6.73 -13.19 9.93
CA LEU A 187 6.79 -13.17 11.40
C LEU A 187 6.39 -14.51 12.03
N THR A 188 5.64 -15.37 11.34
CA THR A 188 5.28 -16.68 11.87
C THR A 188 6.47 -17.64 11.99
N ILE A 189 7.63 -17.30 11.42
CA ILE A 189 8.90 -18.01 11.67
C ILE A 189 9.30 -17.90 13.15
N PHE A 190 9.00 -16.76 13.79
CA PHE A 190 9.39 -16.49 15.17
C PHE A 190 8.29 -16.84 16.18
N TRP A 191 7.02 -16.82 15.75
CA TRP A 191 5.86 -17.11 16.60
C TRP A 191 4.80 -17.92 15.86
N GLU A 192 4.34 -19.02 16.45
CA GLU A 192 3.27 -19.84 15.89
C GLU A 192 1.91 -19.15 16.07
N PHE A 193 1.34 -18.67 14.96
CA PHE A 193 -0.02 -18.15 14.91
C PHE A 193 -0.76 -18.65 13.67
N ASP A 194 -1.88 -19.32 13.88
CA ASP A 194 -2.75 -19.77 12.78
C ASP A 194 -3.49 -18.59 12.15
N HIS A 195 -3.43 -18.50 10.82
CA HIS A 195 -4.17 -17.51 10.02
C HIS A 195 -3.92 -16.03 10.42
N PHE A 196 -2.81 -15.72 11.09
CA PHE A 196 -2.46 -14.35 11.52
C PHE A 196 -2.41 -13.37 10.35
N ASP A 197 -1.97 -13.84 9.19
CA ASP A 197 -1.93 -13.11 7.95
C ASP A 197 -3.31 -12.61 7.49
N LEU A 198 -4.38 -13.39 7.71
CA LEU A 198 -5.75 -13.01 7.40
C LEU A 198 -6.30 -11.97 8.38
N PHE A 199 -5.93 -12.07 9.66
CA PHE A 199 -6.23 -11.02 10.64
C PHE A 199 -5.57 -9.71 10.23
N VAL A 200 -4.27 -9.75 9.91
CA VAL A 200 -3.50 -8.60 9.43
C VAL A 200 -4.09 -8.03 8.14
N ALA A 201 -4.53 -8.87 7.20
CA ALA A 201 -5.21 -8.46 5.97
C ALA A 201 -6.51 -7.67 6.21
N SER A 202 -7.20 -7.94 7.32
CA SER A 202 -8.46 -7.28 7.65
C SER A 202 -8.26 -5.86 8.19
N ILE A 203 -7.11 -5.56 8.82
CA ILE A 203 -6.88 -4.30 9.55
C ILE A 203 -7.07 -3.07 8.65
N PRO A 204 -6.41 -2.93 7.47
CA PRO A 204 -6.57 -1.75 6.63
C PRO A 204 -8.02 -1.54 6.16
N VAL A 205 -8.72 -2.63 5.88
CA VAL A 205 -10.12 -2.62 5.42
C VAL A 205 -11.05 -2.16 6.54
N LEU A 206 -10.91 -2.73 7.73
CA LEU A 206 -11.70 -2.35 8.91
C LEU A 206 -11.49 -0.88 9.28
N ILE A 207 -10.26 -0.38 9.21
CA ILE A 207 -9.97 1.05 9.42
C ILE A 207 -10.82 1.91 8.49
N ARG A 208 -10.90 1.59 7.19
CA ARG A 208 -11.69 2.37 6.23
C ARG A 208 -13.19 2.25 6.47
N ILE A 209 -13.70 1.05 6.76
CA ILE A 209 -15.11 0.81 7.06
C ILE A 209 -15.53 1.65 8.28
N PHE A 210 -14.78 1.57 9.38
CA PHE A 210 -15.11 2.31 10.59
C PHE A 210 -14.95 3.83 10.43
N GLN A 211 -13.95 4.29 9.67
CA GLN A 211 -13.84 5.70 9.29
C GLN A 211 -15.11 6.18 8.58
N CYS A 212 -15.60 5.42 7.60
CA CYS A 212 -16.80 5.78 6.83
C CYS A 212 -18.07 5.83 7.71
N PHE A 213 -18.32 4.82 8.54
CA PHE A 213 -19.49 4.80 9.43
C PHE A 213 -19.49 5.94 10.45
N ARG A 214 -18.31 6.25 11.00
CA ARG A 214 -18.21 7.36 11.95
C ARG A 214 -18.42 8.71 11.27
N GLU A 215 -17.86 8.92 10.08
CA GLU A 215 -18.10 10.16 9.32
C GLU A 215 -19.59 10.30 8.97
N PHE A 216 -20.26 9.20 8.62
CA PHE A 216 -21.70 9.20 8.35
C PHE A 216 -22.51 9.63 9.58
N LYS A 217 -22.16 9.10 10.76
CA LYS A 217 -22.77 9.51 12.04
C LYS A 217 -22.53 10.99 12.34
N LEU A 218 -21.31 11.50 12.12
CA LEU A 218 -20.97 12.92 12.32
C LEU A 218 -21.76 13.85 11.39
N LYS A 219 -21.97 13.43 10.14
CA LYS A 219 -22.84 14.15 9.18
C LYS A 219 -24.33 13.94 9.44
N LYS A 220 -24.72 13.40 10.61
CA LYS A 220 -26.11 13.11 11.01
C LYS A 220 -26.87 12.29 9.97
N GLY A 221 -26.17 11.37 9.31
CA GLY A 221 -26.74 10.48 8.30
C GLY A 221 -27.11 11.14 6.96
N LYS A 222 -26.69 12.38 6.71
CA LYS A 222 -27.09 13.13 5.51
C LYS A 222 -26.34 12.75 4.23
N ASP A 223 -25.19 12.08 4.35
CA ASP A 223 -24.31 11.81 3.22
C ASP A 223 -24.16 10.30 2.98
N MET A 224 -25.08 9.74 2.18
CA MET A 224 -25.11 8.31 1.85
C MET A 224 -23.88 7.83 1.11
N THR A 225 -23.10 8.73 0.49
CA THR A 225 -21.84 8.35 -0.19
C THR A 225 -20.87 7.68 0.77
N LEU A 226 -20.91 8.01 2.06
CA LEU A 226 -20.08 7.40 3.08
C LEU A 226 -20.43 5.93 3.32
N LEU A 227 -21.71 5.56 3.27
CA LEU A 227 -22.14 4.16 3.39
C LEU A 227 -21.77 3.35 2.16
N PHE A 228 -21.89 3.93 0.97
CA PHE A 228 -21.40 3.29 -0.25
C PHE A 228 -19.88 3.07 -0.20
N ASN A 229 -19.13 4.02 0.35
CA ASN A 229 -17.69 3.84 0.56
C ASN A 229 -17.40 2.73 1.58
N ALA A 230 -18.14 2.66 2.68
CA ALA A 230 -18.02 1.55 3.65
C ALA A 230 -18.28 0.20 2.99
N MET A 231 -19.32 0.11 2.15
CA MET A 231 -19.66 -1.10 1.40
C MET A 231 -18.55 -1.49 0.42
N LYS A 232 -17.94 -0.52 -0.27
CA LYS A 232 -16.79 -0.73 -1.16
C LYS A 232 -15.65 -1.46 -0.45
N TYR A 233 -15.24 -1.00 0.74
CA TYR A 233 -14.22 -1.69 1.52
C TYR A 233 -14.74 -3.02 2.10
N GLY A 234 -16.02 -3.07 2.47
CA GLY A 234 -16.72 -4.29 2.92
C GLY A 234 -16.68 -5.44 1.92
N CYS A 235 -16.62 -5.17 0.60
CA CYS A 235 -16.47 -6.19 -0.43
C CYS A 235 -15.19 -7.03 -0.29
N ASN A 236 -14.19 -6.61 0.52
CA ASN A 236 -13.01 -7.41 0.80
C ASN A 236 -13.25 -8.50 1.85
N ILE A 237 -14.22 -8.33 2.76
CA ILE A 237 -14.48 -9.29 3.85
C ILE A 237 -14.88 -10.68 3.31
N PRO A 238 -15.82 -10.82 2.35
CA PRO A 238 -16.16 -12.12 1.76
C PRO A 238 -14.96 -12.82 1.08
N ILE A 239 -14.02 -12.04 0.54
CA ILE A 239 -12.78 -12.59 -0.06
C ILE A 239 -11.90 -13.22 1.03
N LEU A 240 -11.73 -12.53 2.16
CA LEU A 240 -10.97 -13.05 3.30
C LEU A 240 -11.63 -14.30 3.91
N ILE A 241 -12.96 -14.29 4.07
CA ILE A 241 -13.71 -15.45 4.56
C ILE A 241 -13.56 -16.64 3.61
N SER A 242 -13.68 -16.41 2.30
CA SER A 242 -13.50 -17.48 1.30
C SER A 242 -12.08 -18.03 1.35
N THR A 243 -11.08 -17.15 1.49
CA THR A 243 -9.66 -17.55 1.62
C THR A 243 -9.43 -18.40 2.86
N TRP A 244 -9.98 -18.00 4.01
CA TRP A 244 -9.92 -18.78 5.24
C TRP A 244 -10.55 -20.17 5.05
N TYR A 245 -11.75 -20.22 4.47
CA TYR A 245 -12.47 -21.47 4.24
C TYR A 245 -11.72 -22.41 3.29
N THR A 246 -11.10 -21.90 2.21
CA THR A 246 -10.26 -22.71 1.32
C THR A 246 -9.00 -23.27 1.98
N ARG A 247 -8.52 -22.66 3.07
CA ARG A 247 -7.35 -23.17 3.82
C ARG A 247 -7.71 -24.27 4.82
N ILE A 248 -8.97 -24.30 5.28
CA ILE A 248 -9.45 -25.34 6.21
C ILE A 248 -10.00 -26.53 5.44
N GLN A 249 -10.66 -26.30 4.30
CA GLN A 249 -11.17 -27.34 3.42
C GLN A 249 -10.42 -27.31 2.10
N GLU A 250 -9.33 -28.08 2.04
CA GLU A 250 -8.59 -28.32 0.80
C GLU A 250 -9.55 -28.95 -0.25
N ASP A 251 -9.45 -28.51 -1.51
CA ASP A 251 -10.24 -28.94 -2.67
C ASP A 251 -11.71 -28.48 -2.80
N ASN A 252 -12.16 -27.49 -2.00
CA ASN A 252 -13.50 -26.92 -2.21
C ASN A 252 -13.56 -25.97 -3.43
N LYS A 253 -13.79 -26.55 -4.63
CA LYS A 253 -13.94 -25.82 -5.90
C LYS A 253 -15.05 -24.75 -5.87
N MET A 254 -16.12 -24.97 -5.10
CA MET A 254 -17.21 -24.00 -4.96
C MET A 254 -16.73 -22.73 -4.25
N SER A 255 -15.94 -22.89 -3.17
CA SER A 255 -15.35 -21.76 -2.44
C SER A 255 -14.40 -20.93 -3.31
N LEU A 256 -13.57 -21.59 -4.13
CA LEU A 256 -12.67 -20.90 -5.07
C LEU A 256 -13.41 -20.08 -6.13
N ASN A 257 -14.52 -20.60 -6.66
CA ASN A 257 -15.33 -19.87 -7.64
C ASN A 257 -16.05 -18.67 -6.99
N LEU A 258 -16.58 -18.84 -5.78
CA LEU A 258 -17.18 -17.74 -5.01
C LEU A 258 -16.16 -16.64 -4.69
N GLN A 259 -14.94 -17.02 -4.27
CA GLN A 259 -13.86 -16.07 -4.03
C GLN A 259 -13.57 -15.22 -5.27
N ARG A 260 -13.49 -15.83 -6.45
CA ARG A 260 -13.26 -15.12 -7.73
C ARG A 260 -14.39 -14.14 -8.06
N ILE A 261 -15.65 -14.51 -7.80
CA ILE A 261 -16.79 -13.61 -7.97
C ILE A 261 -16.66 -12.40 -7.03
N PHE A 262 -16.33 -12.62 -5.76
CA PHE A 262 -16.12 -11.51 -4.82
C PHE A 262 -14.93 -10.63 -5.21
N MET A 263 -13.84 -11.20 -5.71
CA MET A 263 -12.70 -10.43 -6.26
C MET A 263 -13.11 -9.59 -7.46
N LEU A 264 -13.96 -10.12 -8.35
CA LEU A 264 -14.50 -9.38 -9.49
C LEU A 264 -15.38 -8.21 -9.05
N ILE A 265 -16.29 -8.45 -8.09
CA ILE A 265 -17.14 -7.40 -7.49
C ILE A 265 -16.27 -6.32 -6.85
N ASN A 266 -15.29 -6.70 -6.02
CA ASN A 266 -14.39 -5.76 -5.35
C ASN A 266 -13.58 -4.93 -6.36
N SER A 267 -12.98 -5.57 -7.35
CA SER A 267 -12.19 -4.89 -8.39
C SER A 267 -13.05 -3.92 -9.20
N SER A 268 -14.27 -4.33 -9.58
CA SER A 268 -15.17 -3.50 -10.38
C SER A 268 -15.70 -2.31 -9.59
N TYR A 269 -16.11 -2.52 -8.34
CA TYR A 269 -16.63 -1.45 -7.48
C TYR A 269 -15.52 -0.43 -7.15
N THR A 270 -14.33 -0.91 -6.80
CA THR A 270 -13.22 0.00 -6.48
C THR A 270 -12.71 0.77 -7.70
N LEU A 271 -12.69 0.18 -8.91
CA LEU A 271 -12.41 0.91 -10.15
C LEU A 271 -13.45 2.00 -10.42
N PHE A 272 -14.74 1.65 -10.30
CA PHE A 272 -15.83 2.61 -10.45
C PHE A 272 -15.65 3.77 -9.47
N TRP A 273 -15.33 3.46 -8.22
CA TRP A 273 -15.13 4.45 -7.17
C TRP A 273 -13.99 5.41 -7.50
N ASP A 274 -12.83 4.89 -7.90
CA ASP A 274 -11.66 5.70 -8.20
C ASP A 274 -11.96 6.68 -9.34
N ILE A 275 -12.54 6.19 -10.44
CA ILE A 275 -12.87 7.01 -11.61
C ILE A 275 -13.98 8.03 -11.31
N LYS A 276 -15.10 7.58 -10.72
CA LYS A 276 -16.33 8.40 -10.62
C LYS A 276 -16.39 9.24 -9.36
N MET A 277 -15.94 8.70 -8.24
CA MET A 277 -16.09 9.34 -6.93
C MET A 277 -14.84 10.12 -6.55
N ASP A 278 -13.67 9.49 -6.64
CA ASP A 278 -12.42 10.12 -6.19
C ASP A 278 -11.85 11.09 -7.21
N TRP A 279 -11.83 10.72 -8.49
CA TRP A 279 -11.33 11.58 -9.56
C TRP A 279 -12.42 12.46 -10.19
N LYS A 280 -13.70 12.14 -9.93
CA LYS A 280 -14.88 12.81 -10.50
C LYS A 280 -14.85 12.89 -12.04
N PHE A 281 -14.35 11.84 -12.69
CA PHE A 281 -14.32 11.79 -14.15
C PHE A 281 -15.70 11.44 -14.73
N LYS A 282 -16.11 12.15 -15.78
CA LYS A 282 -17.38 11.89 -16.46
C LYS A 282 -17.24 10.70 -17.42
N ASN A 283 -16.37 10.79 -18.43
CA ASN A 283 -16.19 9.76 -19.46
C ASN A 283 -14.77 9.80 -20.04
N PHE A 284 -14.33 8.76 -20.77
CA PHE A 284 -13.02 8.72 -21.45
C PHE A 284 -12.77 9.89 -22.42
N TYR A 285 -13.81 10.37 -23.10
CA TYR A 285 -13.74 11.46 -24.08
C TYR A 285 -13.95 12.85 -23.46
N SER A 286 -14.74 12.90 -22.38
CA SER A 286 -15.10 14.10 -21.64
C SER A 286 -14.71 13.90 -20.19
N ILE A 287 -13.45 14.23 -19.87
CA ILE A 287 -12.88 13.92 -18.55
C ILE A 287 -13.67 14.59 -17.43
N ARG A 288 -14.05 15.87 -17.54
CA ARG A 288 -14.89 16.58 -16.55
C ARG A 288 -15.93 17.46 -17.23
N HIS A 289 -17.00 17.79 -16.52
CA HIS A 289 -18.05 18.69 -17.02
C HIS A 289 -17.57 20.15 -17.03
N PRO A 290 -17.97 20.99 -18.00
CA PRO A 290 -17.68 22.44 -17.98
C PRO A 290 -18.15 23.15 -16.69
N SER A 291 -19.29 22.73 -16.13
CA SER A 291 -19.78 23.25 -14.85
C SER A 291 -18.93 22.88 -13.63
N GLN A 292 -18.11 21.82 -13.74
CA GLN A 292 -17.13 21.44 -12.71
C GLN A 292 -15.78 22.14 -12.93
N MET A 293 -15.63 22.90 -14.02
CA MET A 293 -14.37 23.51 -14.45
C MET A 293 -14.60 24.87 -15.11
N LYS A 294 -14.81 25.93 -14.33
CA LYS A 294 -14.81 27.31 -14.88
C LYS A 294 -13.51 27.64 -15.64
N ASN A 295 -12.38 26.99 -15.29
CA ASN A 295 -11.04 27.29 -15.84
C ASN A 295 -10.39 26.13 -16.65
N GLY A 296 -11.13 25.07 -17.03
CA GLY A 296 -10.57 23.93 -17.77
C GLY A 296 -9.74 22.94 -16.93
N LEU A 297 -9.18 21.89 -17.57
CA LEU A 297 -8.39 20.82 -16.94
C LEU A 297 -7.05 21.36 -16.40
N ILE A 298 -6.67 21.00 -15.17
CA ILE A 298 -5.36 21.38 -14.61
C ILE A 298 -4.24 20.73 -15.42
N PHE A 299 -4.35 19.42 -15.67
CA PHE A 299 -3.47 18.74 -16.62
C PHE A 299 -4.03 18.94 -18.03
N GLN A 300 -3.50 19.91 -18.76
CA GLN A 300 -4.03 20.27 -20.09
C GLN A 300 -4.07 19.08 -21.06
N ASN A 301 -3.13 18.13 -20.93
CA ASN A 301 -3.09 16.93 -21.76
C ASN A 301 -4.05 15.84 -21.25
N LYS A 302 -5.11 15.57 -22.03
CA LYS A 302 -6.12 14.54 -21.75
C LYS A 302 -5.53 13.12 -21.62
N ILE A 303 -4.42 12.85 -22.30
CA ILE A 303 -3.74 11.55 -22.29
C ILE A 303 -3.31 11.17 -20.87
N ILE A 304 -2.97 12.15 -20.02
CA ILE A 304 -2.58 11.90 -18.62
C ILE A 304 -3.73 11.22 -17.85
N TYR A 305 -4.95 11.72 -18.01
CA TYR A 305 -6.14 11.13 -17.36
C TYR A 305 -6.53 9.78 -17.96
N GLN A 306 -6.49 9.66 -19.28
CA GLN A 306 -6.83 8.41 -19.98
C GLN A 306 -5.86 7.29 -19.60
N SER A 307 -4.56 7.60 -19.56
CA SER A 307 -3.52 6.66 -19.15
C SER A 307 -3.72 6.20 -17.70
N ALA A 308 -4.11 7.11 -16.80
CA ALA A 308 -4.40 6.74 -15.42
C ALA A 308 -5.56 5.76 -15.29
N ILE A 309 -6.64 5.95 -16.06
CA ILE A 309 -7.77 5.01 -16.09
C ILE A 309 -7.32 3.63 -16.61
N VAL A 310 -6.55 3.61 -17.70
CA VAL A 310 -6.05 2.35 -18.29
C VAL A 310 -5.13 1.62 -17.32
N ILE A 311 -4.16 2.32 -16.71
CA ILE A 311 -3.23 1.75 -15.74
C ILE A 311 -3.99 1.20 -14.53
N ASP A 312 -4.96 1.94 -14.01
CA ASP A 312 -5.77 1.51 -12.87
C ASP A 312 -6.56 0.24 -13.18
N PHE A 313 -7.20 0.18 -14.36
CA PHE A 313 -7.90 -1.02 -14.83
C PHE A 313 -6.95 -2.22 -14.98
N LEU A 314 -5.82 -2.05 -15.67
CA LEU A 314 -4.89 -3.16 -15.94
C LEU A 314 -4.32 -3.76 -14.65
N ILE A 315 -3.84 -2.92 -13.72
CA ILE A 315 -3.23 -3.39 -12.47
C ILE A 315 -4.29 -3.98 -11.54
N ARG A 316 -5.48 -3.40 -11.44
CA ARG A 316 -6.54 -3.88 -10.55
C ARG A 316 -7.08 -5.24 -10.96
N PHE A 317 -7.23 -5.46 -12.26
CA PHE A 317 -7.68 -6.73 -12.82
C PHE A 317 -6.53 -7.70 -13.11
N TRP A 318 -5.33 -7.45 -12.56
CA TRP A 318 -4.17 -8.32 -12.79
C TRP A 318 -4.41 -9.78 -12.42
N TRP A 319 -5.13 -10.02 -11.33
CA TRP A 319 -5.50 -11.37 -10.92
C TRP A 319 -6.32 -12.10 -11.99
N LEU A 320 -7.17 -11.37 -12.73
CA LEU A 320 -7.99 -11.91 -13.81
C LEU A 320 -7.11 -12.23 -15.04
N TRP A 321 -6.14 -11.38 -15.36
CA TRP A 321 -5.18 -11.66 -16.43
C TRP A 321 -4.35 -12.92 -16.13
N CYS A 322 -3.84 -13.07 -14.91
CA CYS A 322 -3.14 -14.28 -14.49
C CYS A 322 -4.02 -15.54 -14.59
N PHE A 323 -5.31 -15.40 -14.28
CA PHE A 323 -6.28 -16.49 -14.39
C PHE A 323 -6.55 -16.88 -15.84
N LEU A 324 -6.86 -15.90 -16.71
CA LEU A 324 -7.21 -16.14 -18.11
C LEU A 324 -6.04 -16.67 -18.94
N LEU A 325 -4.83 -16.20 -18.67
CA LEU A 325 -3.62 -16.61 -19.40
C LEU A 325 -3.05 -17.95 -18.94
N GLY A 326 -3.75 -18.65 -18.03
CA GLY A 326 -3.40 -20.00 -17.61
C GLY A 326 -2.05 -20.08 -16.92
N ASN A 327 -1.98 -19.58 -15.69
CA ASN A 327 -0.80 -19.65 -14.80
C ASN A 327 0.50 -19.34 -15.56
N LEU A 328 0.87 -18.06 -15.60
CA LEU A 328 2.19 -17.55 -16.00
C LEU A 328 3.32 -18.08 -15.07
N ASN A 329 3.32 -19.36 -14.71
CA ASN A 329 4.31 -20.01 -13.87
C ASN A 329 5.68 -20.10 -14.57
N GLY A 330 5.75 -19.89 -15.89
CA GLY A 330 6.99 -19.84 -16.67
C GLY A 330 7.39 -18.45 -17.19
N ALA A 331 6.49 -17.45 -17.13
CA ALA A 331 6.83 -16.07 -17.45
C ALA A 331 7.14 -15.34 -16.13
N VAL A 332 8.44 -15.27 -15.84
CA VAL A 332 9.18 -14.95 -14.61
C VAL A 332 8.84 -13.59 -13.92
N ILE A 333 7.70 -12.95 -14.19
CA ILE A 333 7.45 -11.56 -13.77
C ILE A 333 6.43 -11.41 -12.61
N CYS A 334 5.60 -12.39 -12.21
CA CYS A 334 4.35 -12.03 -11.48
C CYS A 334 3.94 -12.83 -10.23
N ARG A 335 4.75 -12.81 -9.16
CA ARG A 335 4.20 -12.98 -7.79
C ARG A 335 4.55 -11.81 -6.86
N GLY A 336 5.80 -11.35 -6.86
CA GLY A 336 6.24 -10.20 -6.04
C GLY A 336 6.06 -8.82 -6.70
N GLU A 337 6.07 -8.74 -8.03
CA GLU A 337 6.01 -7.46 -8.76
C GLU A 337 4.68 -6.71 -8.60
N LEU A 338 3.61 -7.47 -8.34
CA LEU A 338 2.28 -6.91 -8.12
C LEU A 338 2.23 -5.90 -6.99
N HIS A 339 3.11 -6.05 -5.99
CA HIS A 339 3.16 -5.12 -4.87
C HIS A 339 3.71 -3.76 -5.32
N TYR A 340 4.74 -3.75 -6.17
CA TYR A 340 5.31 -2.53 -6.73
C TYR A 340 4.31 -1.83 -7.65
N LEU A 341 3.65 -2.59 -8.52
CA LEU A 341 2.60 -2.08 -9.40
C LEU A 341 1.44 -1.47 -8.61
N GLU A 342 1.00 -2.11 -7.51
CA GLU A 342 -0.07 -1.57 -6.66
C GLU A 342 0.35 -0.27 -5.95
N ILE A 343 1.59 -0.16 -5.47
CA ILE A 343 2.09 1.09 -4.88
C ILE A 343 2.19 2.21 -5.94
N ILE A 344 2.65 1.89 -7.16
CA ILE A 344 2.68 2.85 -8.28
C ILE A 344 1.26 3.29 -8.64
N ARG A 345 0.31 2.35 -8.76
CA ARG A 345 -1.11 2.64 -9.02
C ARG A 345 -1.69 3.58 -7.96
N ARG A 346 -1.38 3.33 -6.67
CA ARG A 346 -1.79 4.23 -5.58
C ARG A 346 -1.16 5.61 -5.70
N ALA A 347 0.12 5.71 -6.09
CA ALA A 347 0.76 7.00 -6.33
C ALA A 347 0.05 7.80 -7.43
N ILE A 348 -0.33 7.14 -8.53
CA ILE A 348 -1.14 7.73 -9.60
C ILE A 348 -2.49 8.20 -9.05
N TRP A 349 -3.18 7.36 -8.28
CA TRP A 349 -4.45 7.71 -7.65
C TRP A 349 -4.33 8.95 -6.76
N ILE A 350 -3.24 9.10 -5.99
CA ILE A 350 -3.01 10.26 -5.12
C ILE A 350 -2.92 11.55 -5.95
N VAL A 351 -2.24 11.52 -7.11
CA VAL A 351 -2.13 12.71 -7.99
C VAL A 351 -3.52 13.25 -8.36
N PHE A 352 -4.40 12.39 -8.90
CA PHE A 352 -5.73 12.81 -9.32
C PHE A 352 -6.67 13.08 -8.15
N LYS A 353 -6.49 12.40 -7.02
CA LYS A 353 -7.24 12.70 -5.80
C LYS A 353 -6.91 14.10 -5.31
N LEU A 354 -5.63 14.45 -5.19
CA LEU A 354 -5.19 15.77 -4.75
C LEU A 354 -5.63 16.86 -5.74
N GLU A 355 -5.56 16.58 -7.05
CA GLU A 355 -6.10 17.48 -8.06
C GLU A 355 -7.60 17.73 -7.87
N CYS A 356 -8.38 16.66 -7.70
CA CYS A 356 -9.83 16.78 -7.55
C CYS A 356 -10.23 17.55 -6.29
N GLU A 357 -9.56 17.30 -5.17
CA GLU A 357 -9.78 18.02 -3.91
C GLU A 357 -9.33 19.49 -4.02
N TYR A 358 -8.22 19.77 -4.72
CA TYR A 358 -7.76 21.14 -4.99
C TYR A 358 -8.81 21.95 -5.75
N ILE A 359 -9.39 21.36 -6.82
CA ILE A 359 -10.44 22.00 -7.62
C ILE A 359 -11.70 22.21 -6.78
N THR A 360 -12.09 21.21 -5.98
CA THR A 360 -13.30 21.28 -5.14
C THR A 360 -13.17 22.41 -4.11
N ASN A 361 -12.04 22.48 -3.39
CA ASN A 361 -11.76 23.53 -2.41
C ASN A 361 -11.68 24.93 -3.05
N ALA A 362 -11.20 25.04 -4.28
CA ALA A 362 -11.20 26.30 -5.01
C ALA A 362 -12.61 26.73 -5.40
N GLY A 363 -13.44 25.79 -5.88
CA GLY A 363 -14.82 26.05 -6.31
C GLY A 363 -15.75 26.49 -5.19
N GLU A 364 -15.62 25.91 -3.99
CA GLU A 364 -16.39 26.33 -2.80
C GLU A 364 -16.10 27.80 -2.43
N LYS A 365 -14.84 28.24 -2.51
CA LYS A 365 -14.46 29.63 -2.19
C LYS A 365 -15.03 30.68 -3.14
N PHE A 366 -15.35 30.32 -4.39
CA PHE A 366 -15.96 31.22 -5.37
C PHE A 366 -17.50 31.13 -5.41
N GLY A 367 -18.11 30.28 -4.59
CA GLY A 367 -19.56 30.13 -4.48
C GLY A 367 -20.18 30.83 -3.27
N ASP A 368 -19.34 31.26 -2.32
CA ASP A 368 -19.72 31.97 -1.08
C ASP A 368 -19.43 33.50 -1.15
N GLU A 369 -18.97 34.00 -2.30
CA GLU A 369 -18.91 35.44 -2.67
C GLU A 369 -20.00 35.73 -3.71
#